data_AF-A9UM29-F1
#
_entry.id   AF-A9UM29-F1
#
_cell.length_a   1.000
_cell.length_b   1.000
_cell.length_c   1.000
_cell.angle_alpha   90.00
_cell.angle_beta   90.00
_cell.angle_gamma   90.00
#
_symmetry.space_group_name_H-M   'P 1'
#
loop_
_entity.id
_entity.type
_entity.pdbx_description
1 polymer ?
#
loop_
_entity_poly.entity_id
_entity_poly.type
_entity_poly.pdbx_seq_one_letter_code
_entity_poly.pdbx_strand_id
1 'polypeptide(L)'
;MAVTSEGVGGAGLKRVHLGIPEAVFVEDVDAFMKKPGNETADAVLKKLDEQYQKYKFMELNLTQKKRRLKNQIPEIKQTLEILKHMQKKKANVMLEYDINEAQALLEKNLSTASRNLGSTEEDLDFLRDQFTTSEVNMARVYNWDVKRRNKDDPSKSKA
;
A
#
# COMPACT_ATOMS: atom_id res chain seq x y z
N MET A 1 -35.67 28.28 15.93
CA MET A 1 -35.88 27.70 14.59
C MET A 1 -34.70 28.04 13.72
N ALA A 2 -33.88 27.04 13.39
CA ALA A 2 -33.13 26.93 12.14
C ALA A 2 -32.62 25.49 12.08
N VAL A 3 -33.25 24.72 11.22
CA VAL A 3 -32.95 23.33 10.89
C VAL A 3 -32.06 23.30 9.66
N THR A 4 -30.95 22.54 9.71
CA THR A 4 -30.25 21.93 8.55
C THR A 4 -29.39 20.80 9.14
N SER A 5 -29.89 19.56 9.23
CA SER A 5 -29.85 18.48 8.21
C SER A 5 -28.44 18.00 7.84
N GLU A 6 -28.06 16.91 8.51
CA GLU A 6 -27.25 15.74 8.12
C GLU A 6 -26.37 15.81 6.86
N GLY A 7 -25.08 15.54 7.09
CA GLY A 7 -24.16 14.95 6.11
C GLY A 7 -23.50 13.72 6.74
N VAL A 8 -24.11 12.55 6.51
CA VAL A 8 -23.59 11.24 6.92
C VAL A 8 -22.37 10.92 6.06
N GLY A 9 -21.18 10.98 6.66
CA GLY A 9 -19.93 10.47 6.08
C GLY A 9 -19.49 9.25 6.88
N GLY A 10 -19.79 8.06 6.37
CA GLY A 10 -19.45 6.80 7.03
C GLY A 10 -17.97 6.73 7.38
N ALA A 11 -17.69 6.62 8.68
CA ALA A 11 -16.38 6.25 9.18
C ALA A 11 -16.11 4.78 8.81
N GLY A 12 -15.71 4.57 7.56
CA GLY A 12 -15.09 3.33 7.13
C GLY A 12 -13.87 3.09 8.02
N LEU A 13 -13.81 1.91 8.64
CA LEU A 13 -12.64 1.48 9.41
C LEU A 13 -11.38 1.82 8.61
N LYS A 14 -10.57 2.77 9.09
CA LYS A 14 -9.23 3.01 8.53
C LYS A 14 -8.46 1.70 8.69
N ARG A 15 -8.45 0.87 7.65
CA ARG A 15 -7.60 -0.31 7.59
C ARG A 15 -6.17 0.22 7.68
N VAL A 16 -5.50 -0.14 8.77
CA VAL A 16 -4.09 0.16 8.96
C VAL A 16 -3.34 -0.73 7.97
N HIS A 17 -3.06 -0.21 6.77
CA HIS A 17 -2.29 -0.89 5.72
C HIS A 17 -0.85 -1.09 6.18
N LEU A 18 -0.62 -2.04 7.09
CA LEU A 18 0.69 -2.59 7.50
C LEU A 18 1.82 -1.56 7.71
N GLY A 19 1.48 -0.34 8.13
CA GLY A 19 2.42 0.75 8.39
C GLY A 19 2.82 1.59 7.17
N ILE A 20 2.13 1.50 6.03
CA ILE A 20 2.33 2.40 4.88
C ILE A 20 1.82 3.80 5.27
N PRO A 21 2.68 4.84 5.23
CA PRO A 21 2.26 6.21 5.50
C PRO A 21 1.24 6.71 4.47
N GLU A 22 0.16 7.34 4.93
CA GLU A 22 -0.85 7.95 4.06
C GLU A 22 -0.32 9.30 3.52
N ALA A 23 -0.30 9.43 2.19
CA ALA A 23 -0.02 10.67 1.49
C ALA A 23 -1.27 11.55 1.52
N VAL A 24 -1.15 12.73 2.13
CA VAL A 24 -2.24 13.70 2.18
C VAL A 24 -2.19 14.58 0.95
N PHE A 25 -3.26 14.60 0.17
CA PHE A 25 -3.36 15.47 -1.00
C PHE A 25 -3.35 16.95 -0.59
N VAL A 26 -2.52 17.74 -1.27
CA VAL A 26 -2.39 19.18 -1.03
C VAL A 26 -3.22 19.94 -2.06
N GLU A 27 -4.45 20.31 -1.68
CA GLU A 27 -5.35 21.11 -2.52
C GLU A 27 -4.90 22.56 -2.68
N ASP A 28 -4.66 23.23 -1.55
CA ASP A 28 -4.19 24.61 -1.51
C ASP A 28 -2.70 24.62 -1.13
N VAL A 29 -1.86 24.78 -2.16
CA VAL A 29 -0.40 24.84 -1.99
C VAL A 29 0.02 26.11 -1.26
N ASP A 30 -0.66 27.24 -1.47
CA ASP A 30 -0.35 28.50 -0.80
C ASP A 30 -0.58 28.39 0.71
N ALA A 31 -1.71 27.82 1.13
CA ALA A 31 -1.99 27.55 2.54
C ALA A 31 -1.03 26.51 3.13
N PHE A 32 -0.66 25.50 2.34
CA PHE A 32 0.28 24.46 2.76
C PHE A 32 1.69 25.00 2.97
N MET A 33 2.19 25.89 2.11
CA MET A 33 3.52 26.51 2.23
C MET A 33 3.62 27.49 3.41
N LYS A 34 2.49 28.02 3.90
CA LYS A 34 2.45 28.90 5.10
C LYS A 34 2.54 28.14 6.41
N LYS A 35 2.45 26.81 6.40
CA LYS A 35 2.54 25.99 7.63
C LYS A 35 3.98 26.01 8.18
N PRO A 36 4.15 25.98 9.51
CA PRO A 36 5.48 25.91 10.11
C PRO A 36 6.24 24.68 9.61
N GLY A 37 7.49 24.87 9.18
CA GLY A 37 8.33 23.81 8.61
C GLY A 37 8.21 23.59 7.09
N ASN A 38 7.40 24.40 6.38
CA ASN A 38 7.27 24.42 4.91
C ASN A 38 7.81 25.73 4.30
N GLU A 39 8.81 26.33 4.94
CA GLU A 39 9.32 27.68 4.63
C GLU A 39 9.86 27.83 3.21
N THR A 40 10.45 26.77 2.65
CA THR A 40 11.00 26.77 1.29
C THR A 40 10.48 25.60 0.47
N ALA A 41 10.25 25.85 -0.82
CA ALA A 41 9.82 24.81 -1.75
C ALA A 41 10.84 23.67 -1.82
N ASP A 42 12.14 23.98 -1.83
CA ASP A 42 13.20 22.97 -1.86
C ASP A 42 13.15 22.05 -0.63
N ALA A 43 12.89 22.58 0.57
CA ALA A 43 12.77 21.76 1.77
C ALA A 43 11.54 20.84 1.72
N VAL A 44 10.41 21.35 1.20
CA VAL A 44 9.18 20.56 1.02
C VAL A 44 9.37 19.48 -0.04
N LEU A 45 9.95 19.81 -1.19
CA LEU A 45 10.23 18.88 -2.28
C LEU A 45 11.17 17.76 -1.81
N LYS A 46 12.21 18.10 -1.03
CA LYS A 46 13.10 17.11 -0.42
C LYS A 46 12.33 16.16 0.52
N LYS A 47 11.44 16.67 1.37
CA LYS A 47 10.62 15.83 2.25
C LYS A 47 9.68 14.91 1.46
N LEU A 48 9.08 15.41 0.38
CA LEU A 48 8.20 14.63 -0.49
C LEU A 48 8.99 13.53 -1.22
N ASP A 49 10.19 13.83 -1.71
CA ASP A 49 11.07 12.82 -2.32
C ASP A 49 11.51 11.76 -1.31
N GLU A 50 11.89 12.15 -0.08
CA GLU A 50 12.21 11.20 0.99
C GLU A 50 11.05 10.24 1.31
N GLN A 51 9.80 10.74 1.31
CA GLN A 51 8.62 9.89 1.46
C GLN A 51 8.40 9.00 0.24
N TYR A 52 8.59 9.52 -0.97
CA TYR A 52 8.49 8.76 -2.22
C TYR A 52 9.49 7.60 -2.26
N GLN A 53 10.74 7.81 -1.83
CA GLN A 53 11.73 6.74 -1.74
C GLN A 53 11.33 5.65 -0.73
N LYS A 54 10.66 6.01 0.38
CA LYS A 54 10.13 5.03 1.33
C LYS A 54 9.04 4.18 0.68
N TYR A 55 8.12 4.80 -0.07
CA TYR A 55 7.11 4.04 -0.82
C TYR A 55 7.75 3.07 -1.80
N LYS A 56 8.78 3.50 -2.54
CA LYS A 56 9.54 2.63 -3.46
C LYS A 56 10.17 1.43 -2.76
N PHE A 57 10.74 1.65 -1.58
CA PHE A 57 11.28 0.56 -0.77
C PHE A 57 10.17 -0.41 -0.29
N MET A 58 9.03 0.11 0.15
CA MET A 58 7.89 -0.71 0.56
C MET A 58 7.31 -1.52 -0.60
N GLU A 59 7.19 -0.92 -1.79
CA GLU A 59 6.72 -1.58 -3.01
C GLU A 59 7.60 -2.77 -3.36
N LEU A 60 8.92 -2.58 -3.31
CA LEU A 60 9.89 -3.65 -3.55
C LEU A 60 9.66 -4.82 -2.59
N ASN A 61 9.53 -4.54 -1.29
CA ASN A 61 9.33 -5.57 -0.27
C ASN A 61 8.02 -6.32 -0.43
N LEU A 62 6.92 -5.60 -0.67
CA LEU A 62 5.59 -6.18 -0.88
C LEU A 62 5.53 -6.98 -2.18
N THR A 63 6.13 -6.49 -3.26
CA THR A 63 6.21 -7.20 -4.54
C THR A 63 7.01 -8.49 -4.42
N GLN A 64 8.14 -8.48 -3.72
CA GLN A 64 8.93 -9.68 -3.44
C GLN A 64 8.14 -10.67 -2.58
N LYS A 65 7.45 -10.21 -1.53
CA LYS A 65 6.60 -11.04 -0.69
C LYS A 65 5.45 -11.67 -1.49
N LYS A 66 4.77 -10.89 -2.33
CA LYS A 66 3.73 -11.35 -3.26
C LYS A 66 4.25 -12.45 -4.17
N ARG A 67 5.44 -12.26 -4.77
CA ARG A 67 6.07 -13.26 -5.64
C ARG A 67 6.34 -14.57 -4.89
N ARG A 68 6.91 -14.49 -3.68
CA ARG A 68 7.16 -15.69 -2.85
C ARG A 68 5.86 -16.44 -2.56
N LEU A 69 4.80 -15.74 -2.16
CA LEU A 69 3.50 -16.36 -1.87
C LEU A 69 2.87 -16.98 -3.12
N LYS A 70 2.94 -16.31 -4.28
CA LYS A 70 2.43 -16.84 -5.57
C LYS A 70 3.13 -18.11 -6.00
N ASN A 71 4.41 -18.29 -5.66
CA ASN A 71 5.15 -19.52 -5.93
C ASN A 71 4.84 -20.62 -4.90
N GLN A 72 4.73 -20.27 -3.62
CA GLN A 72 4.53 -21.23 -2.54
C GLN A 72 3.12 -21.85 -2.52
N ILE A 73 2.10 -21.07 -2.88
CA ILE A 73 0.70 -21.55 -2.86
C ILE A 73 0.49 -22.78 -3.77
N PRO A 74 0.95 -22.79 -5.04
CA PRO A 74 0.89 -23.97 -5.89
C PRO A 74 1.60 -25.20 -5.29
N GLU A 75 2.79 -25.03 -4.70
CA GLU A 75 3.55 -26.12 -4.09
C GLU A 75 2.79 -26.75 -2.92
N ILE A 76 2.19 -25.93 -2.05
CA ILE A 76 1.34 -26.41 -0.94
C ILE A 76 0.11 -27.14 -1.48
N LYS A 77 -0.55 -26.62 -2.53
CA LYS A 77 -1.71 -27.27 -3.16
C LYS A 77 -1.35 -28.63 -3.74
N GLN A 78 -0.22 -28.73 -4.45
CA GLN A 78 0.26 -29.98 -5.01
C GLN A 78 0.58 -31.00 -3.92
N THR A 79 1.20 -30.56 -2.82
CA THR A 79 1.52 -31.43 -1.68
C THR A 79 0.24 -31.97 -1.03
N LEU A 80 -0.77 -31.12 -0.85
CA LEU A 80 -2.09 -31.53 -0.36
C LEU A 80 -2.77 -32.55 -1.28
N GLU A 81 -2.66 -32.37 -2.59
CA GLU A 81 -3.21 -33.31 -3.56
C GLU A 81 -2.52 -34.68 -3.48
N ILE A 82 -1.20 -34.72 -3.33
CA ILE A 82 -0.44 -35.95 -3.13
C ILE A 82 -0.89 -36.67 -1.85
N LEU A 83 -1.03 -35.94 -0.73
CA LEU A 83 -1.49 -36.53 0.54
C LEU A 83 -2.91 -37.11 0.41
N LYS A 84 -3.83 -36.40 -0.24
CA LYS A 84 -5.19 -36.91 -0.50
C LYS A 84 -5.19 -38.19 -1.33
N HIS A 85 -4.34 -38.28 -2.35
CA HIS A 85 -4.18 -39.49 -3.14
C HIS A 85 -3.58 -40.64 -2.33
N MET A 86 -2.59 -40.36 -1.47
CA MET A 86 -2.00 -41.36 -0.58
C MET A 86 -3.01 -41.90 0.42
N GLN A 87 -3.82 -41.02 1.04
CA GLN A 87 -4.88 -41.41 1.97
C GLN A 87 -5.89 -42.36 1.31
N LYS A 88 -6.37 -42.00 0.10
CA LYS A 88 -7.32 -42.83 -0.66
C LYS A 88 -6.78 -44.22 -1.00
N LYS A 89 -5.47 -44.35 -1.23
CA LYS A 89 -4.81 -45.64 -1.51
C LYS A 89 -4.42 -46.43 -0.26
N LYS A 90 -4.17 -45.75 0.86
CA LYS A 90 -3.70 -46.34 2.13
C LYS A 90 -4.81 -46.66 3.14
N ALA A 91 -6.09 -46.53 2.77
CA ALA A 91 -7.24 -46.89 3.60
C ALA A 91 -7.28 -48.35 4.11
N ASN A 92 -6.25 -49.17 3.83
CA ASN A 92 -6.04 -50.52 4.34
C ASN A 92 -4.83 -50.68 5.28
N VAL A 93 -4.11 -49.61 5.66
CA VAL A 93 -2.92 -49.67 6.54
C VAL A 93 -2.96 -48.58 7.61
N MET A 94 -2.72 -49.00 8.85
CA MET A 94 -2.81 -48.35 10.18
C MET A 94 -1.97 -47.07 10.40
N LEU A 95 -1.91 -46.14 9.44
CA LEU A 95 -1.16 -44.86 9.48
C LEU A 95 -2.03 -43.64 9.10
N GLU A 96 -3.32 -43.63 9.47
CA GLU A 96 -4.24 -42.57 9.06
C GLU A 96 -4.11 -41.26 9.87
N TYR A 97 -3.67 -41.33 11.14
CA TYR A 97 -3.55 -40.13 11.99
C TYR A 97 -2.50 -39.15 11.49
N ASP A 98 -1.29 -39.63 11.15
CA ASP A 98 -0.20 -38.77 10.67
C ASP A 98 -0.53 -38.06 9.34
N ILE A 99 -1.27 -38.73 8.45
CA ILE A 99 -1.68 -38.17 7.16
C ILE A 99 -2.75 -37.09 7.37
N ASN A 100 -3.72 -37.34 8.25
CA ASN A 100 -4.78 -36.38 8.57
C ASN A 100 -4.20 -35.11 9.23
N GLU A 101 -3.24 -35.26 10.15
CA GLU A 101 -2.57 -34.13 10.79
C GLU A 101 -1.74 -33.31 9.78
N ALA A 102 -0.99 -33.98 8.91
CA ALA A 102 -0.23 -33.31 7.84
C ALA A 102 -1.15 -32.55 6.89
N GLN A 103 -2.31 -33.12 6.52
CA GLN A 103 -3.29 -32.45 5.68
C GLN A 103 -3.86 -31.20 6.39
N ALA A 104 -4.28 -31.33 7.65
CA ALA A 104 -4.82 -30.20 8.42
C ALA A 104 -3.80 -29.05 8.55
N LEU A 105 -2.53 -29.38 8.80
CA LEU A 105 -1.45 -28.39 8.85
C LEU A 105 -1.25 -27.69 7.52
N LEU A 106 -1.21 -28.44 6.41
CA LEU A 106 -1.03 -27.86 5.08
C LEU A 106 -2.24 -27.04 4.62
N GLU A 107 -3.47 -27.44 4.98
CA GLU A 107 -4.68 -26.65 4.72
C GLU A 107 -4.66 -25.33 5.49
N LYS A 108 -4.24 -25.34 6.76
CA LYS A 108 -4.04 -24.13 7.57
C LYS A 108 -2.96 -23.22 6.97
N ASN A 109 -1.84 -23.79 6.54
CA ASN A 109 -0.75 -23.05 5.90
C ASN A 109 -1.21 -22.44 4.56
N LEU A 110 -1.96 -23.20 3.75
CA LEU A 110 -2.53 -22.74 2.49
C LEU A 110 -3.48 -21.56 2.71
N SER A 111 -4.38 -21.68 3.67
CA SER A 111 -5.32 -20.62 4.05
C SER A 111 -4.57 -19.35 4.48
N THR A 112 -3.55 -19.50 5.34
CA THR A 112 -2.73 -18.39 5.82
C THR A 112 -1.96 -17.73 4.67
N ALA A 113 -1.31 -18.51 3.80
CA ALA A 113 -0.58 -18.01 2.65
C ALA A 113 -1.50 -17.29 1.65
N SER A 114 -2.69 -17.82 1.40
CA SER A 114 -3.68 -17.22 0.50
C SER A 114 -4.22 -15.90 1.07
N ARG A 115 -4.53 -15.86 2.37
CA ARG A 115 -4.94 -14.62 3.05
C ARG A 115 -3.83 -13.57 3.02
N ASN A 116 -2.60 -13.98 3.31
CA ASN A 116 -1.44 -13.08 3.27
C ASN A 116 -1.19 -12.54 1.87
N LEU A 117 -1.42 -13.35 0.83
CA LEU A 117 -1.32 -12.90 -0.56
C LEU A 117 -2.37 -11.81 -0.82
N GLY A 118 -3.63 -12.05 -0.47
CA GLY A 118 -4.71 -11.06 -0.60
C GLY A 118 -4.38 -9.74 0.11
N SER A 119 -3.99 -9.79 1.38
CA SER A 119 -3.61 -8.57 2.12
C SER A 119 -2.40 -7.85 1.49
N THR A 120 -1.41 -8.59 1.00
CA THR A 120 -0.25 -8.00 0.30
C THR A 120 -0.66 -7.34 -1.02
N GLU A 121 -1.66 -7.88 -1.71
CA GLU A 121 -2.21 -7.28 -2.93
C GLU A 121 -2.97 -5.99 -2.63
N GLU A 122 -3.82 -5.97 -1.59
CA GLU A 122 -4.50 -4.76 -1.13
C GLU A 122 -3.49 -3.65 -0.72
N ASP A 123 -2.43 -4.00 0.00
CA ASP A 123 -1.40 -3.03 0.41
C ASP A 123 -0.64 -2.46 -0.79
N LEU A 124 -0.36 -3.27 -1.82
CA LEU A 124 0.27 -2.82 -3.05
C LEU A 124 -0.63 -1.85 -3.82
N ASP A 125 -1.93 -2.11 -3.85
CA ASP A 125 -2.89 -1.22 -4.50
C ASP A 125 -3.00 0.11 -3.73
N PHE A 126 -3.09 0.07 -2.40
CA PHE A 126 -3.05 1.28 -1.57
C PHE A 126 -1.76 2.09 -1.78
N LEU A 127 -0.61 1.41 -1.91
CA LEU A 127 0.68 2.05 -2.12
C LEU A 127 0.75 2.79 -3.47
N ARG A 128 0.09 2.28 -4.51
CA ARG A 128 -0.03 2.97 -5.81
C ARG A 128 -0.80 4.29 -5.70
N ASP A 129 -1.83 4.31 -4.87
CA ASP A 129 -2.58 5.56 -4.59
C ASP A 129 -1.69 6.57 -3.86
N GLN A 130 -0.83 6.11 -2.95
CA GLN A 130 0.11 6.96 -2.23
C GLN A 130 1.17 7.55 -3.16
N PHE A 131 1.69 6.75 -4.09
CA PHE A 131 2.59 7.23 -5.14
C PHE A 131 1.96 8.33 -5.96
N THR A 132 0.77 8.07 -6.51
CA THR A 132 0.03 9.04 -7.34
C THR A 132 -0.17 10.35 -6.59
N THR A 133 -0.59 10.29 -5.33
CA THR A 133 -0.81 11.48 -4.50
C THR A 133 0.48 12.26 -4.25
N SER A 134 1.57 11.57 -3.93
CA SER A 134 2.88 12.20 -3.72
C SER A 134 3.46 12.84 -4.98
N GLU A 135 3.32 12.19 -6.14
CA GLU A 135 3.77 12.73 -7.42
C GLU A 135 3.02 14.02 -7.78
N VAL A 136 1.70 14.01 -7.62
CA VAL A 136 0.88 15.20 -7.86
C VAL A 136 1.27 16.31 -6.88
N ASN A 137 1.42 16.00 -5.59
CA ASN A 137 1.86 16.99 -4.60
C ASN A 137 3.22 17.60 -4.96
N MET A 138 4.19 16.78 -5.35
CA MET A 138 5.52 17.25 -5.75
C MET A 138 5.45 18.16 -6.97
N ALA A 139 4.67 17.79 -8.00
CA ALA A 139 4.45 18.63 -9.18
C ALA A 139 3.77 19.96 -8.82
N ARG A 140 2.79 19.96 -7.92
CA ARG A 140 2.08 21.16 -7.48
C ARG A 140 3.00 22.13 -6.72
N VAL A 141 3.84 21.62 -5.82
CA VAL A 141 4.83 22.43 -5.09
C VAL A 141 5.87 23.01 -6.04
N TYR A 142 6.36 22.20 -6.99
CA TYR A 142 7.31 22.67 -8.01
C TYR A 142 6.70 23.80 -8.86
N ASN A 143 5.48 23.60 -9.38
CA ASN A 143 4.77 24.60 -10.16
C ASN A 143 4.49 25.88 -9.37
N TRP A 144 4.18 25.76 -8.08
CA TRP A 144 4.01 26.90 -7.19
C TRP A 144 5.31 27.70 -7.05
N ASP A 145 6.44 27.02 -6.86
CA ASP A 145 7.74 27.67 -6.71
C ASP A 145 8.17 28.40 -8.00
N VAL A 146 7.97 27.78 -9.16
CA VAL A 146 8.21 28.42 -10.47
C VAL A 146 7.35 29.68 -10.63
N LYS A 147 6.05 29.62 -10.28
CA LYS A 147 5.16 30.78 -10.34
C LYS A 147 5.60 31.91 -9.40
N ARG A 148 6.07 31.57 -8.20
CA ARG A 148 6.60 32.56 -7.24
C ARG A 148 7.86 33.23 -7.79
N ARG A 149 8.86 32.45 -8.23
CA ARG A 149 10.11 32.97 -8.80
C ARG A 149 9.88 33.87 -10.01
N ASN A 150 8.93 33.54 -10.89
CA ASN A 150 8.57 34.38 -12.03
C ASN A 150 7.89 35.70 -11.63
N LYS A 151 7.12 35.74 -10.53
CA LYS A 151 6.52 36.98 -10.01
C LYS A 151 7.57 37.87 -9.33
N ASP A 152 8.54 37.25 -8.68
CA ASP A 152 9.61 37.94 -7.96
C ASP A 152 10.71 38.46 -8.90
N ASP A 153 10.69 38.09 -10.19
CA ASP A 153 11.61 38.59 -11.22
C ASP A 153 11.09 39.92 -11.82
N PRO A 154 11.66 41.08 -11.43
CA PRO A 154 11.19 42.39 -11.87
C PRO A 154 11.44 42.66 -13.36
N SER A 155 12.24 41.83 -14.04
CA SER A 155 12.56 42.01 -15.46
C SER A 155 11.41 41.63 -16.41
N LYS A 156 10.43 40.83 -15.94
CA LYS A 156 9.27 40.38 -16.75
C LYS A 156 7.99 41.20 -16.54
N SER A 157 7.93 42.09 -15.55
CA SER A 157 6.75 42.97 -15.30
C SER A 157 6.71 44.24 -16.17
N LYS A 158 7.66 44.43 -17.10
CA LYS A 158 7.77 45.64 -17.95
C LYS A 158 7.83 45.36 -19.46
N ALA A 159 7.24 44.27 -19.93
CA ALA A 159 7.07 44.00 -21.37
C ALA A 159 5.59 43.99 -21.75
#